data_AF-A0A9E6AMB0-F1
#
_entry.id   AF-A0A9E6AMB0-F1
#
_cell.length_a   1.000
_cell.length_b   1.000
_cell.length_c   1.000
_cell.angle_alpha   90.00
_cell.angle_beta   90.00
_cell.angle_gamma   90.00
#
_symmetry.space_group_name_H-M   'P 1'
#
loop_
_entity.id
_entity.type
_entity.pdbx_description
1 polymer ?
#
loop_
_entity_poly.entity_id
_entity_poly.type
_entity_poly.pdbx_seq_one_letter_code
_entity_poly.pdbx_strand_id
1 'polypeptide(L)'
;MPPLSKVTSGDALQKTSVGLGPTPIAADGAEPPPNTRRVPNRQHSPLLGGVVGSALPASVEGPRPPRRDAFKHTLPTSDVLPNHAVQSASVEAAPAAVDPPDERDRMSSYPDVPVASIFSAGPSSQPAPRAHLHPLRFQLSIVGAAITGLVLLAAGFSGNSLLAITCFATSAVMFAVAAVAQSQLLFQMWEAIQDGHARCSPVEALSYLFVPVFNIYWVFQVFGGYVTDYNAYVARHRMGRKPLSLNLILASLSLPVFGIILHWVVVRRLCEAVNALHPVAPTEASEGL
;
A
#
# COMPACT_ATOMS: atom_id res chain seq x y z
N MET A 1 75.63 12.71 17.89
CA MET A 1 75.25 11.62 18.82
C MET A 1 74.29 12.19 19.87
N PRO A 2 73.31 11.39 20.33
CA PRO A 2 71.97 11.81 20.83
C PRO A 2 72.03 12.18 22.35
N PRO A 3 70.97 12.23 23.21
CA PRO A 3 69.53 11.91 23.05
C PRO A 3 68.55 12.79 23.91
N LEU A 4 67.31 12.30 24.07
CA LEU A 4 66.43 12.34 25.27
C LEU A 4 65.35 13.45 25.45
N SER A 5 64.09 12.98 25.29
CA SER A 5 63.01 12.94 26.31
C SER A 5 62.16 14.18 26.65
N LYS A 6 60.83 13.95 26.63
CA LYS A 6 59.77 14.23 27.65
C LYS A 6 58.42 13.84 26.99
N VAL A 7 57.64 12.84 27.43
CA VAL A 7 56.97 12.55 28.71
C VAL A 7 56.01 13.65 29.18
N THR A 8 54.71 13.38 29.00
CA THR A 8 53.50 13.76 29.80
C THR A 8 52.34 13.00 29.13
N SER A 9 51.69 11.96 29.67
CA SER A 9 51.09 11.67 30.99
C SER A 9 49.95 12.65 31.35
N GLY A 10 48.75 12.08 31.57
CA GLY A 10 47.48 12.77 31.85
C GLY A 10 46.30 12.01 31.23
N ASP A 11 45.92 10.83 31.72
CA ASP A 11 44.92 10.60 32.78
C ASP A 11 43.58 11.35 32.59
N ALA A 12 42.52 10.60 32.27
CA ALA A 12 41.22 10.71 32.95
C ALA A 12 40.25 9.61 32.45
N LEU A 13 40.22 8.52 33.20
CA LEU A 13 39.11 7.59 33.29
C LEU A 13 37.81 8.32 33.65
N GLN A 14 36.73 8.10 32.90
CA GLN A 14 35.37 8.13 33.43
C GLN A 14 34.67 6.80 33.15
N LYS A 15 34.75 5.92 34.16
CA LYS A 15 33.87 4.77 34.36
C LYS A 15 32.55 5.29 34.92
N THR A 16 31.50 5.33 34.13
CA THR A 16 30.13 5.50 34.61
C THR A 16 29.57 4.14 35.00
N SER A 17 29.69 3.77 36.28
CA SER A 17 28.95 2.66 36.86
C SER A 17 27.50 3.11 37.10
N VAL A 18 26.57 2.54 36.35
CA VAL A 18 25.13 2.67 36.61
C VAL A 18 24.81 1.77 37.81
N GLY A 19 24.49 2.40 38.94
CA GLY A 19 24.05 1.71 40.15
C GLY A 19 22.65 1.14 39.99
N LEU A 20 22.52 -0.18 40.13
CA LEU A 20 21.26 -0.84 40.47
C LEU A 20 20.95 -0.55 41.94
N GLY A 21 19.89 0.21 42.19
CA GLY A 21 19.28 0.31 43.52
C GLY A 21 18.42 -0.92 43.82
N PRO A 22 18.41 -1.43 45.06
CA PRO A 22 17.54 -2.53 45.48
C PRO A 22 16.09 -2.05 45.63
N THR A 23 15.19 -2.74 44.94
CA THR A 23 13.73 -2.58 45.07
C THR A 23 13.28 -3.08 46.44
N PRO A 24 12.46 -2.34 47.19
CA PRO A 24 11.94 -2.79 48.47
C PRO A 24 10.92 -3.91 48.28
N ILE A 25 11.15 -5.01 49.01
CA ILE A 25 10.22 -6.11 49.24
C ILE A 25 9.08 -5.56 50.11
N ALA A 26 7.90 -5.40 49.51
CA ALA A 26 6.66 -5.16 50.24
C ALA A 26 6.01 -6.51 50.52
N ALA A 27 6.01 -6.87 51.80
CA ALA A 27 5.27 -7.99 52.35
C ALA A 27 3.78 -7.66 52.51
N ASP A 28 3.00 -8.72 52.39
CA ASP A 28 1.77 -9.03 53.13
C ASP A 28 0.48 -8.23 52.93
N GLY A 29 -0.54 -8.98 52.48
CA GLY A 29 -1.81 -9.08 53.20
C GLY A 29 -2.76 -7.87 53.18
N ALA A 30 -3.56 -7.74 52.12
CA ALA A 30 -4.88 -7.11 52.23
C ALA A 30 -5.83 -7.65 51.15
N GLU A 31 -6.77 -8.48 51.61
CA GLU A 31 -7.94 -8.98 50.89
C GLU A 31 -8.83 -7.81 50.43
N PRO A 32 -9.19 -7.69 49.14
CA PRO A 32 -10.10 -6.65 48.68
C PRO A 32 -11.59 -7.02 48.97
N PRO A 33 -12.41 -6.09 49.48
CA PRO A 33 -13.81 -6.35 49.82
C PRO A 33 -14.70 -6.53 48.57
N PRO A 34 -15.86 -7.18 48.72
CA PRO A 34 -16.75 -7.52 47.61
C PRO A 34 -17.57 -6.31 47.13
N ASN A 35 -17.59 -6.15 45.80
CA ASN A 35 -18.75 -5.80 44.99
C ASN A 35 -19.64 -4.63 45.44
N THR A 36 -19.43 -3.45 44.83
CA THR A 36 -20.52 -2.47 44.63
C THR A 36 -20.65 -2.13 43.15
N ARG A 37 -21.55 -2.88 42.51
CA ARG A 37 -22.30 -2.59 41.29
C ARG A 37 -22.76 -1.12 41.27
N ARG A 38 -22.03 -0.22 40.59
CA ARG A 38 -22.51 1.13 40.27
C ARG A 38 -23.35 1.09 39.00
N VAL A 39 -24.66 1.20 39.19
CA VAL A 39 -25.66 1.58 38.19
C VAL A 39 -25.37 3.02 37.75
N PRO A 40 -25.22 3.34 36.45
CA PRO A 40 -25.21 4.72 36.01
C PRO A 40 -26.63 5.30 36.15
N ASN A 41 -26.70 6.28 37.06
CA ASN A 41 -27.87 7.06 37.42
C ASN A 41 -28.34 7.90 36.23
N ARG A 42 -29.62 7.75 35.91
CA ARG A 42 -30.39 8.46 34.90
C ARG A 42 -30.68 9.86 35.46
N GLN A 43 -29.84 10.85 35.14
CA GLN A 43 -30.13 12.23 35.50
C GLN A 43 -30.98 12.91 34.43
N HIS A 44 -32.11 13.40 34.94
CA HIS A 44 -33.16 14.16 34.33
C HIS A 44 -32.66 15.50 33.75
N SER A 45 -33.00 15.77 32.50
CA SER A 45 -33.04 17.14 31.97
C SER A 45 -34.40 17.77 32.27
N PRO A 46 -34.45 19.05 32.67
CA PRO A 46 -35.67 19.71 33.11
C PRO A 46 -36.58 20.13 31.95
N LEU A 47 -37.87 20.08 32.24
CA LEU A 47 -39.00 20.53 31.45
C LEU A 47 -39.07 22.07 31.35
N LEU A 48 -39.13 22.57 30.12
CA LEU A 48 -39.73 23.82 29.64
C LEU A 48 -40.11 23.47 28.17
N GLY A 49 -41.37 23.37 27.71
CA GLY A 49 -42.58 24.13 28.00
C GLY A 49 -42.48 25.52 27.35
N GLY A 50 -42.99 25.81 26.14
CA GLY A 50 -43.70 25.04 25.13
C GLY A 50 -44.01 25.92 23.90
N VAL A 51 -44.81 25.34 22.98
CA VAL A 51 -45.66 25.99 21.96
C VAL A 51 -44.96 26.61 20.73
N VAL A 52 -45.09 25.96 19.57
CA VAL A 52 -45.92 26.35 18.41
C VAL A 52 -45.63 25.33 17.30
N GLY A 53 -46.69 24.71 16.75
CA GLY A 53 -46.59 23.70 15.72
C GLY A 53 -46.06 24.23 14.40
N SER A 54 -45.38 23.37 13.65
CA SER A 54 -45.33 23.45 12.20
C SER A 54 -45.16 22.05 11.63
N ALA A 55 -45.93 21.82 10.57
CA ALA A 55 -46.20 20.56 9.91
C ALA A 55 -44.95 19.77 9.49
N LEU A 56 -45.12 18.45 9.46
CA LEU A 56 -44.27 17.51 8.71
C LEU A 56 -44.05 18.02 7.28
N PRO A 57 -42.81 18.16 6.80
CA PRO A 57 -42.55 18.00 5.38
C PRO A 57 -42.52 16.50 5.08
N ALA A 58 -43.37 16.12 4.13
CA ALA A 58 -43.46 14.81 3.53
C ALA A 58 -42.09 14.26 3.13
N SER A 59 -41.95 12.96 3.32
CA SER A 59 -40.88 12.12 2.80
C SER A 59 -40.72 12.37 1.30
N VAL A 60 -39.67 13.09 0.91
CA VAL A 60 -39.27 13.25 -0.50
C VAL A 60 -38.67 11.92 -0.94
N GLU A 61 -39.51 11.11 -1.57
CA GLU A 61 -39.12 9.90 -2.28
C GLU A 61 -38.25 10.31 -3.48
N GLY A 62 -36.93 10.21 -3.30
CA GLY A 62 -35.96 10.47 -4.36
C GLY A 62 -36.12 9.50 -5.54
N PRO A 63 -35.87 9.94 -6.78
CA PRO A 63 -36.09 9.15 -7.98
C PRO A 63 -35.22 7.88 -7.95
N ARG A 64 -35.90 6.73 -8.05
CA ARG A 64 -35.24 5.41 -8.19
C ARG A 64 -34.31 5.44 -9.41
N PRO A 65 -33.08 4.93 -9.31
CA PRO A 65 -32.21 4.80 -10.47
C PRO A 65 -32.84 3.86 -11.51
N PRO A 66 -32.73 4.16 -12.81
CA PRO A 66 -33.31 3.35 -13.85
C PRO A 66 -32.69 1.95 -13.88
N ARG A 67 -33.57 0.96 -13.91
CA ARG A 67 -33.32 -0.47 -14.02
C ARG A 67 -32.54 -0.75 -15.31
N ARG A 68 -31.39 -1.42 -15.20
CA ARG A 68 -30.39 -1.64 -16.25
C ARG A 68 -30.75 -2.79 -17.20
N ASP A 69 -32.02 -2.90 -17.58
CA ASP A 69 -32.57 -4.00 -18.39
C ASP A 69 -33.22 -3.48 -19.68
N ALA A 70 -32.52 -2.62 -20.44
CA ALA A 70 -32.99 -2.18 -21.77
C ALA A 70 -31.85 -1.60 -22.61
N PHE A 71 -30.87 -2.43 -23.00
CA PHE A 71 -29.97 -2.12 -24.10
C PHE A 71 -29.84 -3.35 -25.01
N LYS A 72 -30.92 -3.66 -25.71
CA LYS A 72 -30.95 -4.54 -26.87
C LYS A 72 -31.51 -3.74 -28.04
N HIS A 73 -30.68 -2.96 -28.72
CA HIS A 73 -30.98 -2.41 -30.05
C HIS A 73 -29.66 -2.23 -30.80
N THR A 74 -29.41 -3.16 -31.73
CA THR A 74 -29.35 -2.93 -33.19
C THR A 74 -28.12 -2.14 -33.63
N LEU A 75 -27.08 -2.88 -34.02
CA LEU A 75 -26.01 -2.38 -34.88
C LEU A 75 -26.57 -2.08 -36.27
N PRO A 76 -26.26 -0.91 -36.86
CA PRO A 76 -26.59 -0.62 -38.25
C PRO A 76 -25.65 -1.40 -39.16
N THR A 77 -26.25 -2.08 -40.14
CA THR A 77 -25.62 -2.67 -41.31
C THR A 77 -24.82 -1.61 -42.05
N SER A 78 -23.49 -1.73 -42.09
CA SER A 78 -22.65 -0.89 -42.94
C SER A 78 -22.84 -1.31 -44.39
N ASP A 79 -23.40 -0.38 -45.16
CA ASP A 79 -23.58 -0.47 -46.59
C ASP A 79 -22.25 -0.55 -47.33
N VAL A 80 -22.31 -1.40 -48.35
CA VAL A 80 -21.39 -1.64 -49.44
C VAL A 80 -21.01 -0.33 -50.13
N LEU A 81 -19.71 -0.05 -50.26
CA LEU A 81 -19.18 0.94 -51.21
C LEU A 81 -18.37 0.20 -52.30
N PRO A 82 -18.54 0.57 -53.59
CA PRO A 82 -18.04 -0.23 -54.69
C PRO A 82 -16.62 0.14 -55.13
N ASN A 83 -15.95 -0.89 -55.65
CA ASN A 83 -14.79 -0.89 -56.53
C ASN A 83 -14.53 0.40 -57.31
N HIS A 84 -13.32 0.94 -57.17
CA HIS A 84 -12.65 1.57 -58.29
C HIS A 84 -11.27 0.97 -58.50
N ALA A 85 -11.05 0.64 -59.77
CA ALA A 85 -9.89 0.05 -60.38
C ALA A 85 -8.63 0.91 -60.27
N VAL A 86 -7.52 0.29 -60.69
CA VAL A 86 -6.26 0.83 -61.24
C VAL A 86 -5.07 0.37 -60.39
N GLN A 87 -4.30 -0.62 -60.86
CA GLN A 87 -3.15 -0.39 -61.75
C GLN A 87 -2.38 -1.70 -61.97
N SER A 88 -2.32 -2.13 -63.22
CA SER A 88 -1.50 -3.23 -63.70
C SER A 88 -0.04 -2.78 -63.75
N ALA A 89 0.80 -3.28 -62.87
CA ALA A 89 2.25 -3.18 -62.98
C ALA A 89 2.82 -4.58 -63.17
N SER A 90 3.34 -4.83 -64.38
CA SER A 90 4.08 -6.02 -64.76
C SER A 90 5.34 -6.13 -63.89
N VAL A 91 5.39 -7.14 -63.01
CA VAL A 91 6.61 -7.53 -62.30
C VAL A 91 7.16 -8.78 -62.96
N GLU A 92 8.36 -8.57 -63.49
CA GLU A 92 9.29 -9.48 -64.13
C GLU A 92 9.61 -10.70 -63.26
N ALA A 93 9.65 -11.88 -63.88
CA ALA A 93 9.78 -13.17 -63.22
C ALA A 93 11.14 -13.34 -62.53
N ALA A 94 11.14 -13.33 -61.20
CA ALA A 94 12.25 -13.74 -60.36
C ALA A 94 12.32 -15.28 -60.23
N PRO A 95 13.52 -15.88 -60.19
CA PRO A 95 13.69 -17.33 -60.09
C PRO A 95 13.17 -17.86 -58.75
N ALA A 96 12.50 -19.02 -58.82
CA ALA A 96 11.84 -19.72 -57.72
C ALA A 96 12.65 -19.71 -56.42
N ALA A 97 12.29 -18.82 -55.51
CA ALA A 97 12.68 -18.86 -54.12
C ALA A 97 11.96 -20.05 -53.48
N VAL A 98 12.73 -20.93 -52.85
CA VAL A 98 12.22 -21.97 -51.96
C VAL A 98 11.37 -21.28 -50.90
N ASP A 99 10.08 -21.58 -50.87
CA ASP A 99 9.15 -21.01 -49.90
C ASP A 99 9.71 -21.21 -48.49
N PRO A 100 9.95 -20.13 -47.71
CA PRO A 100 10.28 -20.27 -46.31
C PRO A 100 9.09 -21.00 -45.65
N PRO A 101 9.35 -22.03 -44.83
CA PRO A 101 8.29 -22.83 -44.21
C PRO A 101 7.31 -21.90 -43.50
N ASP A 102 6.03 -22.05 -43.83
CA ASP A 102 4.93 -21.19 -43.43
C ASP A 102 5.00 -20.87 -41.93
N GLU A 103 5.37 -19.63 -41.63
CA GLU A 103 5.53 -19.14 -40.26
C GLU A 103 4.20 -19.17 -39.50
N ARG A 104 3.06 -19.21 -40.23
CA ARG A 104 1.73 -19.40 -39.64
C ARG A 104 1.56 -20.75 -38.94
N ASP A 105 2.18 -21.82 -39.46
CA ASP A 105 2.08 -23.15 -38.86
C ASP A 105 2.91 -23.24 -37.56
N ARG A 106 3.97 -22.45 -37.42
CA ARG A 106 4.73 -22.37 -36.16
C ARG A 106 3.99 -21.64 -35.05
N MET A 107 3.16 -20.65 -35.39
CA MET A 107 2.38 -19.91 -34.40
C MET A 107 1.14 -20.68 -33.93
N SER A 108 0.58 -21.57 -34.77
CA SER A 108 -0.53 -22.45 -34.39
C SER A 108 -0.12 -23.62 -33.49
N SER A 109 1.18 -23.88 -33.33
CA SER A 109 1.70 -24.99 -32.52
C SER A 109 2.23 -24.55 -31.15
N TYR A 110 2.08 -23.27 -30.79
CA TYR A 110 2.15 -22.92 -29.38
C TYR A 110 0.90 -23.50 -28.72
N PRO A 111 1.04 -24.42 -27.74
CA PRO A 111 -0.10 -24.80 -26.94
C PRO A 111 -0.71 -23.50 -26.40
N ASP A 112 -2.03 -23.37 -26.45
CA ASP A 112 -2.77 -22.35 -25.71
C ASP A 112 -2.52 -22.60 -24.22
N VAL A 113 -1.33 -22.25 -23.75
CA VAL A 113 -1.03 -22.15 -22.33
C VAL A 113 -1.75 -20.88 -21.94
N PRO A 114 -2.87 -20.96 -21.21
CA PRO A 114 -3.53 -19.75 -20.74
C PRO A 114 -2.45 -18.99 -19.98
N VAL A 115 -2.13 -17.75 -20.36
CA VAL A 115 -1.17 -16.94 -19.59
C VAL A 115 -1.62 -16.86 -18.11
N ALA A 116 -2.93 -17.01 -17.89
CA ALA A 116 -3.56 -17.22 -16.59
C ALA A 116 -3.07 -18.47 -15.82
N SER A 117 -2.68 -19.58 -16.47
CA SER A 117 -2.23 -20.80 -15.80
C SER A 117 -0.79 -20.74 -15.30
N ILE A 118 0.07 -19.92 -15.92
CA ILE A 118 1.46 -19.72 -15.49
C ILE A 118 1.50 -18.99 -14.14
N PHE A 119 0.52 -18.10 -13.90
CA PHE A 119 0.36 -17.39 -12.64
C PHE A 119 -0.71 -17.98 -11.72
N SER A 120 -1.46 -19.00 -12.18
CA SER A 120 -2.42 -19.73 -11.36
C SER A 120 -1.68 -20.67 -10.41
N ALA A 121 -1.14 -20.07 -9.34
CA ALA A 121 -0.97 -20.65 -8.02
C ALA A 121 -0.81 -22.18 -8.00
N GLY A 122 0.42 -22.66 -8.24
CA GLY A 122 0.81 -23.91 -7.60
C GLY A 122 0.49 -23.83 -6.10
N PRO A 123 0.04 -24.91 -5.45
CA PRO A 123 -0.42 -24.92 -4.07
C PRO A 123 0.74 -24.65 -3.10
N SER A 124 1.17 -23.40 -3.01
CA SER A 124 1.84 -22.86 -1.85
C SER A 124 0.77 -22.53 -0.82
N SER A 125 0.06 -23.57 -0.38
CA SER A 125 -0.85 -23.53 0.76
C SER A 125 -0.10 -23.35 2.09
N GLN A 126 1.22 -23.25 2.05
CA GLN A 126 2.00 -22.88 3.21
C GLN A 126 1.87 -21.36 3.38
N PRO A 127 1.10 -20.86 4.37
CA PRO A 127 1.00 -19.44 4.62
C PRO A 127 2.41 -18.91 4.86
N ALA A 128 2.87 -18.02 3.98
CA ALA A 128 4.20 -17.43 4.08
C ALA A 128 4.43 -16.93 5.52
N PRO A 129 5.64 -17.08 6.09
CA PRO A 129 5.96 -16.63 7.44
C PRO A 129 5.46 -15.19 7.66
N ARG A 130 4.50 -15.05 8.58
CA ARG A 130 3.72 -13.81 8.76
C ARG A 130 4.58 -12.74 9.43
N ALA A 131 5.18 -11.88 8.64
CA ALA A 131 5.96 -10.77 9.16
C ALA A 131 5.02 -9.70 9.74
N HIS A 132 5.10 -9.44 11.06
CA HIS A 132 4.45 -8.28 11.65
C HIS A 132 5.04 -7.00 11.02
N LEU A 133 4.21 -6.25 10.30
CA LEU A 133 4.65 -4.97 9.73
C LEU A 133 4.77 -3.95 10.84
N HIS A 134 6.01 -3.56 11.14
CA HIS A 134 6.27 -2.47 12.07
C HIS A 134 6.27 -1.14 11.30
N PRO A 135 5.31 -0.22 11.56
CA PRO A 135 5.20 1.03 10.80
C PRO A 135 6.46 1.89 10.90
N LEU A 136 7.21 1.77 12.00
CA LEU A 136 8.47 2.50 12.23
C LEU A 136 9.53 2.23 11.15
N ARG A 137 9.61 1.00 10.61
CA ARG A 137 10.61 0.66 9.58
C ARG A 137 10.40 1.46 8.31
N PHE A 138 9.15 1.60 7.89
CA PHE A 138 8.76 2.40 6.72
C PHE A 138 8.95 3.90 6.99
N GLN A 139 8.55 4.37 8.19
CA GLN A 139 8.70 5.79 8.56
C GLN A 139 10.16 6.24 8.57
N LEU A 140 11.07 5.46 9.15
CA LEU A 140 12.51 5.79 9.19
C LEU A 140 13.10 5.92 7.79
N SER A 141 12.67 5.07 6.85
CA SER A 141 13.14 5.12 5.48
C SER A 141 12.69 6.39 4.74
N ILE A 142 11.45 6.81 4.93
CA ILE A 142 10.92 8.05 4.33
C ILE A 142 11.59 9.30 4.92
N VAL A 143 11.82 9.32 6.24
CA VAL A 143 12.59 10.40 6.89
C VAL A 143 13.99 10.48 6.29
N GLY A 144 14.67 9.34 6.18
CA GLY A 144 16.01 9.26 5.59
C GLY A 144 16.04 9.79 4.16
N ALA A 145 15.08 9.39 3.33
CA ALA A 145 14.98 9.88 1.95
C ALA A 145 14.72 11.40 1.89
N ALA A 146 13.81 11.93 2.72
CA ALA A 146 13.51 13.36 2.77
C ALA A 146 14.70 14.21 3.22
N ILE A 147 15.40 13.79 4.29
CA ILE A 147 16.61 14.46 4.77
C ILE A 147 17.69 14.43 3.70
N THR A 148 17.92 13.28 3.07
CA THR A 148 18.97 13.16 2.05
C THR A 148 18.65 14.01 0.81
N GLY A 149 17.37 14.08 0.40
CA GLY A 149 16.92 14.99 -0.65
C GLY A 149 17.15 16.46 -0.32
N LEU A 150 16.90 16.87 0.93
CA LEU A 150 17.18 18.23 1.39
C LEU A 150 18.69 18.54 1.38
N VAL A 151 19.52 17.59 1.82
CA VAL A 151 20.99 17.71 1.78
C VAL A 151 21.49 17.81 0.34
N LEU A 152 20.94 17.03 -0.60
CA LEU A 152 21.28 17.10 -2.02
C LEU A 152 20.94 18.46 -2.62
N LEU A 153 19.77 19.02 -2.29
CA LEU A 153 19.38 20.36 -2.71
C LEU A 153 20.38 21.40 -2.20
N ALA A 154 20.72 21.36 -0.90
CA ALA A 154 21.70 22.27 -0.31
C ALA A 154 23.10 22.14 -0.95
N ALA A 155 23.56 20.91 -1.22
CA ALA A 155 24.82 20.64 -1.89
C ALA A 155 24.85 21.21 -3.31
N GLY A 156 23.73 21.13 -4.05
CA GLY A 156 23.60 21.72 -5.39
C GLY A 156 23.84 23.23 -5.42
N PHE A 157 23.44 23.96 -4.37
CA PHE A 157 23.69 25.40 -4.24
C PHE A 157 25.13 25.75 -3.84
N SER A 158 25.91 24.80 -3.31
CA SER A 158 27.26 25.05 -2.77
C SER A 158 28.35 25.22 -3.83
N GLY A 159 28.07 24.88 -5.10
CA GLY A 159 29.06 24.87 -6.19
C GLY A 159 30.13 23.77 -6.08
N ASN A 160 30.12 22.97 -5.01
CA ASN A 160 31.07 21.86 -4.81
C ASN A 160 30.56 20.58 -5.50
N SER A 161 31.13 20.29 -6.67
CA SER A 161 30.76 19.13 -7.50
C SER A 161 30.98 17.78 -6.80
N LEU A 162 32.04 17.64 -5.99
CA LEU A 162 32.31 16.41 -5.25
C LEU A 162 31.25 16.16 -4.17
N LEU A 163 30.86 17.21 -3.45
CA LEU A 163 29.79 17.13 -2.45
C LEU A 163 28.45 16.76 -3.13
N ALA A 164 28.14 17.38 -4.26
CA ALA A 164 26.91 17.08 -5.01
C ALA A 164 26.86 15.61 -5.48
N ILE A 165 27.96 15.07 -6.03
CA ILE A 165 28.03 13.67 -6.51
C ILE A 165 27.86 12.68 -5.34
N THR A 166 28.56 12.92 -4.23
CA THR A 166 28.46 12.04 -3.05
C THR A 166 27.07 12.06 -2.44
N CYS A 167 26.47 13.26 -2.28
CA CYS A 167 25.08 13.39 -1.83
C CYS A 167 24.10 12.69 -2.78
N PHE A 168 24.32 12.77 -4.09
CA PHE A 168 23.46 12.12 -5.08
C PHE A 168 23.53 10.59 -4.95
N ALA A 169 24.75 10.03 -4.89
CA ALA A 169 24.95 8.60 -4.73
C ALA A 169 24.31 8.08 -3.43
N THR A 170 24.51 8.77 -2.31
CA THR A 170 23.87 8.41 -1.04
C THR A 170 22.35 8.52 -1.10
N SER A 171 21.81 9.56 -1.73
CA SER A 171 20.36 9.73 -1.94
C SER A 171 19.77 8.59 -2.75
N ALA A 172 20.44 8.18 -3.82
CA ALA A 172 19.98 7.08 -4.69
C ALA A 172 19.89 5.75 -3.91
N VAL A 173 20.88 5.45 -3.07
CA VAL A 173 20.87 4.25 -2.23
C VAL A 173 19.73 4.29 -1.20
N MET A 174 19.55 5.41 -0.50
CA MET A 174 18.46 5.57 0.47
C MET A 174 17.08 5.47 -0.20
N PHE A 175 16.93 6.06 -1.39
CA PHE A 175 15.72 5.96 -2.18
C PHE A 175 15.42 4.52 -2.60
N ALA A 176 16.43 3.76 -3.04
CA ALA A 176 16.26 2.36 -3.40
C ALA A 176 15.78 1.50 -2.21
N VAL A 177 16.34 1.71 -1.02
CA VAL A 177 15.88 1.03 0.21
C VAL A 177 14.43 1.38 0.54
N ALA A 178 14.06 2.67 0.40
CA ALA A 178 12.69 3.12 0.61
C ALA A 178 11.71 2.51 -0.40
N ALA A 179 12.10 2.44 -1.67
CA ALA A 179 11.30 1.84 -2.73
C ALA A 179 11.04 0.35 -2.43
N VAL A 180 12.08 -0.42 -2.06
CA VAL A 180 11.93 -1.84 -1.69
C VAL A 180 10.99 -2.01 -0.50
N ALA A 181 11.13 -1.18 0.53
CA ALA A 181 10.22 -1.21 1.67
C ALA A 181 8.78 -0.93 1.22
N GLN A 182 8.55 0.14 0.47
CA GLN A 182 7.21 0.49 -0.02
C GLN A 182 6.60 -0.61 -0.91
N SER A 183 7.42 -1.26 -1.73
CA SER A 183 7.04 -2.43 -2.54
C SER A 183 6.59 -3.61 -1.68
N GLN A 184 7.29 -3.90 -0.58
CA GLN A 184 6.88 -4.97 0.35
C GLN A 184 5.55 -4.66 1.05
N LEU A 185 5.36 -3.41 1.49
CA LEU A 185 4.09 -2.98 2.07
C LEU A 185 2.94 -3.15 1.07
N LEU A 186 3.13 -2.71 -0.18
CA LEU A 186 2.14 -2.84 -1.23
C LEU A 186 1.80 -4.31 -1.53
N PHE A 187 2.82 -5.16 -1.61
CA PHE A 187 2.64 -6.59 -1.81
C PHE A 187 1.80 -7.21 -0.69
N GLN A 188 2.16 -6.96 0.56
CA GLN A 188 1.46 -7.51 1.73
C GLN A 188 0.03 -6.96 1.86
N MET A 189 -0.20 -5.70 1.50
CA MET A 189 -1.54 -5.11 1.43
C MET A 189 -2.44 -5.90 0.49
N TRP A 190 -1.98 -6.13 -0.75
CA TRP A 190 -2.76 -6.84 -1.75
C TRP A 190 -2.91 -8.32 -1.44
N GLU A 191 -1.88 -8.96 -0.90
CA GLU A 191 -1.92 -10.36 -0.44
C GLU A 191 -2.99 -10.56 0.65
N ALA A 192 -3.10 -9.62 1.60
CA ALA A 192 -4.03 -9.75 2.73
C ALA A 192 -5.52 -9.73 2.36
N ILE A 193 -5.87 -9.24 1.16
CA ILE A 193 -7.26 -9.15 0.69
C ILE A 193 -7.58 -10.16 -0.43
N GLN A 194 -6.71 -11.15 -0.69
CA GLN A 194 -6.93 -12.17 -1.72
C GLN A 194 -7.99 -13.21 -1.29
N ASP A 195 -9.28 -12.87 -1.41
CA ASP A 195 -10.42 -13.77 -1.21
C ASP A 195 -11.07 -14.26 -2.53
N GLY A 196 -10.33 -14.20 -3.63
CA GLY A 196 -10.83 -14.52 -4.97
C GLY A 196 -11.70 -13.43 -5.61
N HIS A 197 -11.99 -12.32 -4.90
CA HIS A 197 -12.73 -11.18 -5.45
C HIS A 197 -11.86 -9.93 -5.65
N ALA A 198 -10.58 -9.99 -5.30
CA ALA A 198 -9.63 -8.90 -5.51
C ALA A 198 -9.41 -8.70 -7.02
N ARG A 199 -9.39 -7.43 -7.47
CA ARG A 199 -9.25 -7.10 -8.90
C ARG A 199 -7.86 -7.41 -9.48
N CYS A 200 -6.85 -7.50 -8.61
CA CYS A 200 -5.44 -7.48 -8.95
C CYS A 200 -4.69 -8.41 -8.00
N SER A 201 -3.76 -9.20 -8.55
CA SER A 201 -2.85 -9.99 -7.75
C SER A 201 -1.75 -9.11 -7.13
N PRO A 202 -1.15 -9.52 -6.00
CA PRO A 202 -0.08 -8.74 -5.37
C PRO A 202 1.15 -8.56 -6.28
N VAL A 203 1.42 -9.54 -7.15
CA VAL A 203 2.53 -9.48 -8.12
C VAL A 203 2.23 -8.48 -9.23
N GLU A 204 1.01 -8.48 -9.79
CA GLU A 204 0.59 -7.50 -10.80
C GLU A 204 0.58 -6.08 -10.24
N ALA A 205 0.08 -5.90 -9.02
CA ALA A 205 0.05 -4.61 -8.34
C ALA A 205 1.45 -3.99 -8.27
N LEU A 206 2.47 -4.84 -8.03
CA LEU A 206 3.86 -4.43 -7.90
C LEU A 206 4.57 -4.26 -9.25
N SER A 207 4.38 -5.18 -10.20
CA SER A 207 5.14 -5.21 -11.46
C SER A 207 4.90 -3.96 -12.31
N TYR A 208 3.65 -3.50 -12.38
CA TYR A 208 3.28 -2.30 -13.12
C TYR A 208 3.81 -1.00 -12.49
N LEU A 209 4.20 -1.02 -11.22
CA LEU A 209 4.86 0.10 -10.57
C LEU A 209 6.30 0.32 -11.09
N PHE A 210 6.94 -0.69 -11.68
CA PHE A 210 8.30 -0.56 -12.22
C PHE A 210 8.35 0.05 -13.64
N VAL A 211 7.21 0.29 -14.27
CA VAL A 211 7.14 0.88 -15.62
C VAL A 211 7.09 2.42 -15.49
N PRO A 212 8.15 3.17 -15.83
CA PRO A 212 8.28 4.57 -15.41
C PRO A 212 7.15 5.51 -15.87
N VAL A 213 6.72 5.39 -17.13
CA VAL A 213 5.66 6.25 -17.69
C VAL A 213 4.28 5.83 -17.18
N PHE A 214 4.08 4.53 -16.96
CA PHE A 214 2.82 3.98 -16.50
C PHE A 214 2.65 4.10 -14.98
N ASN A 215 3.74 4.25 -14.23
CA ASN A 215 3.77 4.30 -12.77
C ASN A 215 2.81 5.37 -12.22
N ILE A 216 2.84 6.60 -12.76
CA ILE A 216 2.04 7.71 -12.21
C ILE A 216 0.55 7.37 -12.29
N TYR A 217 0.07 6.91 -13.44
CA TYR A 217 -1.31 6.45 -13.61
C TYR A 217 -1.60 5.25 -12.71
N TRP A 218 -0.69 4.28 -12.69
CA TRP A 218 -0.86 3.02 -11.97
C TRP A 218 -0.95 3.22 -10.45
N VAL A 219 -0.24 4.20 -9.89
CA VAL A 219 -0.32 4.56 -8.47
C VAL A 219 -1.76 4.92 -8.08
N PHE A 220 -2.47 5.71 -8.88
CA PHE A 220 -3.87 6.01 -8.60
C PHE A 220 -4.76 4.76 -8.68
N GLN A 221 -4.52 3.91 -9.68
CA GLN A 221 -5.29 2.69 -9.89
C GLN A 221 -5.07 1.67 -8.76
N VAL A 222 -3.82 1.46 -8.34
CA VAL A 222 -3.44 0.46 -7.35
C VAL A 222 -3.88 0.88 -5.95
N PHE A 223 -3.66 2.14 -5.55
CA PHE A 223 -4.05 2.58 -4.21
C PHE A 223 -5.55 2.89 -4.11
N GLY A 224 -6.14 3.55 -5.12
CA GLY A 224 -7.58 3.77 -5.16
C GLY A 224 -8.35 2.46 -5.29
N GLY A 225 -7.79 1.51 -6.04
CA GLY A 225 -8.36 0.19 -6.16
C GLY A 225 -8.30 -0.61 -4.88
N TYR A 226 -7.16 -0.61 -4.20
CA TYR A 226 -7.00 -1.26 -2.92
C TYR A 226 -8.05 -0.83 -1.89
N VAL A 227 -8.36 0.48 -1.77
CA VAL A 227 -9.37 0.97 -0.81
C VAL A 227 -10.75 0.39 -1.07
N THR A 228 -11.14 0.33 -2.34
CA THR A 228 -12.45 -0.19 -2.74
C THR A 228 -12.54 -1.69 -2.44
N ASP A 229 -11.49 -2.44 -2.78
CA ASP A 229 -11.46 -3.89 -2.57
C ASP A 229 -11.35 -4.24 -1.09
N TYR A 230 -10.56 -3.48 -0.32
CA TYR A 230 -10.46 -3.60 1.13
C TYR A 230 -11.80 -3.35 1.82
N ASN A 231 -12.50 -2.25 1.47
CA ASN A 231 -13.80 -1.95 2.08
C ASN A 231 -14.84 -3.02 1.74
N ALA A 232 -14.82 -3.54 0.50
CA ALA A 232 -15.69 -4.64 0.10
C ALA A 232 -15.33 -5.94 0.84
N TYR A 233 -14.04 -6.23 1.01
CA TYR A 233 -13.55 -7.36 1.80
C TYR A 233 -14.01 -7.27 3.26
N VAL A 234 -13.89 -6.09 3.88
CA VAL A 234 -14.36 -5.82 5.26
C VAL A 234 -15.87 -6.04 5.39
N ALA A 235 -16.65 -5.58 4.41
CA ALA A 235 -18.09 -5.77 4.39
C ALA A 235 -18.47 -7.26 4.24
N ARG A 236 -17.82 -8.01 3.34
CA ARG A 236 -18.05 -9.45 3.12
C ARG A 236 -17.75 -10.27 4.37
N HIS A 237 -16.62 -10.00 5.02
CA HIS A 237 -16.17 -10.73 6.21
C HIS A 237 -16.77 -10.19 7.52
N ARG A 238 -17.66 -9.19 7.45
CA ARG A 238 -18.34 -8.55 8.61
C ARG A 238 -17.36 -8.11 9.71
N MET A 239 -16.18 -7.64 9.30
CA MET A 239 -15.22 -7.11 10.26
C MET A 239 -15.70 -5.73 10.73
N GLY A 240 -15.82 -5.54 12.05
CA GLY A 240 -16.21 -4.26 12.66
C GLY A 240 -15.14 -3.17 12.58
N ARG A 241 -14.51 -3.00 11.42
CA ARG A 241 -13.42 -2.06 11.17
C ARG A 241 -13.94 -0.81 10.45
N LYS A 242 -13.25 0.32 10.66
CA LYS A 242 -13.58 1.56 9.98
C LYS A 242 -13.20 1.44 8.49
N PRO A 243 -14.07 1.83 7.55
CA PRO A 243 -13.74 1.83 6.14
C PRO A 243 -12.60 2.81 5.86
N LEU A 244 -11.72 2.46 4.92
CA LEU A 244 -10.68 3.35 4.45
C LEU A 244 -11.29 4.45 3.58
N SER A 245 -10.89 5.70 3.82
CA SER A 245 -11.33 6.85 3.02
C SER A 245 -10.48 6.97 1.75
N LEU A 246 -11.14 6.91 0.60
CA LEU A 246 -10.52 7.11 -0.71
C LEU A 246 -9.87 8.50 -0.81
N ASN A 247 -10.55 9.53 -0.30
CA ASN A 247 -10.05 10.91 -0.33
C ASN A 247 -8.74 11.08 0.44
N LEU A 248 -8.54 10.33 1.53
CA LEU A 248 -7.29 10.39 2.30
C LEU A 248 -6.11 9.85 1.48
N ILE A 249 -6.34 8.78 0.71
CA ILE A 249 -5.33 8.21 -0.17
C ILE A 249 -5.03 9.16 -1.34
N LEU A 250 -6.06 9.68 -2.03
CA LEU A 250 -5.84 10.64 -3.12
C LEU A 250 -5.14 11.91 -2.62
N ALA A 251 -5.54 12.42 -1.45
CA ALA A 251 -4.90 13.59 -0.85
C ALA A 251 -3.40 13.35 -0.60
N SER A 252 -3.04 12.16 -0.12
CA SER A 252 -1.63 11.81 0.11
C SER A 252 -0.78 11.77 -1.18
N LEU A 253 -1.41 11.58 -2.34
CA LEU A 253 -0.75 11.55 -3.64
C LEU A 253 -0.62 12.94 -4.30
N SER A 254 -1.43 13.92 -3.86
CA SER A 254 -1.68 15.16 -4.62
C SER A 254 -0.66 16.30 -4.42
N LEU A 255 0.13 16.31 -3.34
CA LEU A 255 1.13 17.37 -3.09
C LEU A 255 2.45 16.79 -2.57
N PRO A 256 3.62 17.12 -3.13
CA PRO A 256 4.89 16.55 -2.66
C PRO A 256 5.26 16.97 -1.22
N VAL A 257 4.90 18.18 -0.78
CA VAL A 257 5.26 18.69 0.56
C VAL A 257 4.25 18.25 1.63
N PHE A 258 2.96 18.50 1.44
CA PHE A 258 1.91 18.00 2.35
C PHE A 258 1.78 16.47 2.27
N GLY A 259 2.15 15.90 1.14
CA GLY A 259 2.18 14.47 0.89
C GLY A 259 3.06 13.74 1.87
N ILE A 260 4.20 14.28 2.35
CA ILE A 260 5.03 13.55 3.31
C ILE A 260 4.25 13.28 4.61
N ILE A 261 3.62 14.31 5.19
CA ILE A 261 2.85 14.17 6.44
C ILE A 261 1.62 13.28 6.21
N LEU A 262 0.86 13.53 5.13
CA LEU A 262 -0.33 12.73 4.81
C LEU A 262 0.03 11.28 4.50
N HIS A 263 1.13 11.04 3.81
CA HIS A 263 1.66 9.73 3.49
C HIS A 263 2.06 8.98 4.77
N TRP A 264 2.63 9.64 5.77
CA TRP A 264 2.88 9.01 7.07
C TRP A 264 1.60 8.56 7.76
N VAL A 265 0.56 9.40 7.73
CA VAL A 265 -0.76 9.05 8.26
C VAL A 265 -1.31 7.85 7.49
N VAL A 266 -1.24 7.87 6.16
CA VAL A 266 -1.72 6.78 5.30
C VAL A 266 -0.96 5.48 5.56
N VAL A 267 0.38 5.48 5.60
CA VAL A 267 1.19 4.28 5.88
C VAL A 267 0.83 3.70 7.25
N ARG A 268 0.67 4.52 8.30
CA ARG A 268 0.22 4.03 9.61
C ARG A 268 -1.15 3.37 9.52
N ARG A 269 -2.11 4.00 8.87
CA ARG A 269 -3.47 3.46 8.68
C ARG A 269 -3.47 2.16 7.88
N LEU A 270 -2.63 2.06 6.86
CA LEU A 270 -2.46 0.86 6.04
C LEU A 270 -1.83 -0.27 6.85
N CYS A 271 -0.75 -0.01 7.60
CA CYS A 271 -0.16 -1.01 8.48
C CYS A 271 -1.15 -1.47 9.56
N GLU A 272 -1.89 -0.56 10.19
CA GLU A 272 -2.96 -0.91 11.14
C GLU A 272 -4.04 -1.77 10.48
N ALA A 273 -4.49 -1.41 9.28
CA ALA A 273 -5.49 -2.13 8.52
C ALA A 273 -5.01 -3.56 8.17
N VAL A 274 -3.80 -3.70 7.64
CA VAL A 274 -3.19 -5.00 7.30
C VAL A 274 -2.97 -5.85 8.54
N ASN A 275 -2.36 -5.28 9.58
CA ASN A 275 -2.15 -5.98 10.86
C ASN A 275 -3.48 -6.43 11.49
N ALA A 276 -4.56 -5.67 11.28
CA ALA A 276 -5.90 -6.01 11.78
C ALA A 276 -6.59 -7.13 10.99
N LEU A 277 -6.15 -7.43 9.77
CA LEU A 277 -6.65 -8.55 8.97
C LEU A 277 -6.10 -9.89 9.45
N HIS A 278 -4.97 -9.89 10.15
CA HIS A 278 -4.40 -11.08 10.75
C HIS A 278 -5.11 -11.38 12.08
N PRO A 279 -5.87 -12.48 12.19
CA PRO A 279 -6.39 -12.90 13.48
C PRO A 279 -5.18 -13.15 14.39
N VAL A 280 -5.15 -12.50 15.56
CA VAL A 280 -4.26 -12.91 16.64
C VAL A 280 -4.64 -14.35 16.92
N ALA A 281 -3.77 -15.30 16.57
CA ALA A 281 -3.96 -16.69 16.94
C ALA A 281 -4.30 -16.67 18.43
N PRO A 282 -5.42 -17.29 18.86
CA PRO A 282 -5.80 -17.30 20.27
C PRO A 282 -4.57 -17.80 21.00
N THR A 283 -3.90 -16.86 21.66
CA THR A 283 -2.72 -17.18 22.46
C THR A 283 -3.25 -18.22 23.43
N GLU A 284 -2.55 -19.33 23.58
CA GLU A 284 -2.94 -20.51 24.37
C GLU A 284 -3.06 -20.22 25.88
N ALA A 285 -3.56 -19.04 26.23
CA ALA A 285 -4.01 -18.57 27.54
C ALA A 285 -5.20 -19.37 28.11
N SER A 286 -5.47 -20.57 27.58
CA SER A 286 -6.38 -21.56 28.17
C SER A 286 -5.74 -22.93 28.39
N GLU A 287 -4.45 -23.17 28.08
CA GLU A 287 -3.77 -24.45 28.36
C GLU A 287 -3.11 -24.52 29.75
N GLY A 288 -3.69 -23.87 30.75
CA GLY A 288 -3.09 -23.86 32.10
C GLY A 288 -4.03 -23.57 33.27
N LEU A 289 -5.33 -23.78 33.12
CA LEU A 289 -6.31 -23.68 34.22
C LEU A 289 -7.16 -24.94 34.32
#